data_AF-A0A553SSN4-F1
#
_entry.id   AF-A0A553SSN4-F1
#
_cell.length_a   1.000
_cell.length_b   1.000
_cell.length_c   1.000
_cell.angle_alpha   90.00
_cell.angle_beta   90.00
_cell.angle_gamma   90.00
#
_symmetry.space_group_name_H-M   'P 1'
#
loop_
_entity.id
_entity.type
_entity.pdbx_description
1 polymer ?
#
loop_
_entity_poly.entity_id
_entity_poly.type
_entity_poly.pdbx_seq_one_letter_code
_entity_poly.pdbx_strand_id
1 'polypeptide(L)'
;MNLNAKAIELYENNELDQALLLFKEAVRQERNVQSLHNLAWMLCYEEDDFLQAIVLLEEAIVKEPNSHFPYHLLGEIYIRIEKPDKAIPILKRGMEMLSTKEAYNNLGVAFFQAGDKANASAFFLKASGSSDYALYSHVKCLIELGSNDRAELLLDTFTIEDEEFVGEVDLADLYAEINSFMKANHWYDKGWEEYFKEPHWVSRYIYCLVQAGEIEKARNIVESLIKEKQLELEEGFGDECFDDWTEEEKEEEIKELKTHIIEYEKMIDAAIEGIKEPLHFEPQIQTACYLFGCKRHGNPEVKEV
;
A
#
# COMPACT_ATOMS: atom_id res chain seq x y z
N MET A 1 -30.84 0.38 -21.21
CA MET A 1 -29.78 0.41 -20.19
C MET A 1 -30.24 1.39 -19.13
N ASN A 2 -30.33 1.00 -17.86
CA ASN A 2 -30.64 1.94 -16.78
C ASN A 2 -29.49 2.96 -16.65
N LEU A 3 -29.71 4.10 -15.99
CA LEU A 3 -28.68 5.15 -15.86
C LEU A 3 -27.39 4.62 -15.23
N ASN A 4 -27.51 3.69 -14.27
CA ASN A 4 -26.37 3.05 -13.61
C ASN A 4 -25.46 2.31 -14.60
N ALA A 5 -26.02 1.44 -15.44
CA ALA A 5 -25.22 0.67 -16.39
C ALA A 5 -24.55 1.58 -17.45
N LYS A 6 -25.19 2.70 -17.83
CA LYS A 6 -24.56 3.68 -18.72
C LYS A 6 -23.44 4.46 -18.02
N ALA A 7 -23.62 4.80 -16.75
CA ALA A 7 -22.59 5.45 -15.94
C ALA A 7 -21.35 4.53 -15.78
N ILE A 8 -21.57 3.24 -15.56
CA ILE A 8 -20.48 2.24 -15.49
C ILE A 8 -19.74 2.12 -16.83
N GLU A 9 -20.45 2.10 -17.97
CA GLU A 9 -19.81 2.08 -19.29
C GLU A 9 -18.93 3.32 -19.54
N LEU A 10 -19.41 4.50 -19.15
CA LEU A 10 -18.61 5.74 -19.24
C LEU A 10 -17.40 5.70 -18.32
N TYR A 11 -17.56 5.18 -17.10
CA TYR A 11 -16.45 4.98 -16.16
C TYR A 11 -15.38 4.03 -16.75
N GLU A 12 -15.81 2.90 -17.32
CA GLU A 12 -14.91 1.94 -17.98
C GLU A 12 -14.17 2.54 -19.19
N ASN A 13 -14.75 3.56 -19.83
CA ASN A 13 -14.14 4.31 -20.94
C ASN A 13 -13.33 5.54 -20.49
N ASN A 14 -13.11 5.72 -19.18
CA ASN A 14 -12.41 6.86 -18.58
C ASN A 14 -13.10 8.22 -18.84
N GLU A 15 -14.42 8.21 -19.08
CA GLU A 15 -15.25 9.42 -19.23
C GLU A 15 -15.84 9.83 -17.86
N LEU A 16 -14.96 10.12 -16.90
CA LEU A 16 -15.26 10.26 -15.48
C LEU A 16 -16.32 11.33 -15.17
N ASP A 17 -16.19 12.53 -15.73
CA ASP A 17 -17.16 13.63 -15.52
C ASP A 17 -18.60 13.22 -15.93
N GLN A 18 -18.72 12.54 -17.07
CA GLN A 18 -20.01 12.11 -17.58
C GLN A 18 -20.58 10.95 -16.75
N ALA A 19 -19.73 10.02 -16.30
CA ALA A 19 -20.11 8.95 -15.39
C ALA A 19 -20.66 9.51 -14.07
N LEU A 20 -19.96 10.47 -13.45
CA LEU A 20 -20.38 11.14 -12.22
C LEU A 20 -21.74 11.85 -12.39
N LEU A 21 -21.94 12.55 -13.51
CA LEU A 21 -23.23 13.19 -13.81
C LEU A 21 -24.37 12.17 -13.90
N LEU A 22 -24.14 11.01 -14.54
CA LEU A 22 -25.15 9.96 -14.62
C LEU A 22 -25.41 9.27 -13.29
N PHE A 23 -24.39 9.05 -12.45
CA PHE A 23 -24.62 8.53 -11.10
C PHE A 23 -25.42 9.52 -10.23
N LYS A 24 -25.12 10.82 -10.32
CA LYS A 24 -25.92 11.88 -9.66
C LYS A 24 -27.36 11.88 -10.13
N GLU A 25 -27.59 11.71 -11.44
CA GLU A 25 -28.94 11.64 -12.00
C GLU A 25 -29.67 10.35 -11.61
N ALA A 26 -28.98 9.21 -11.55
CA ALA A 26 -29.54 7.95 -11.09
C ALA A 26 -30.09 8.07 -9.65
N VAL A 27 -29.33 8.72 -8.77
CA VAL A 27 -29.73 9.02 -7.39
C VAL A 27 -30.92 10.01 -7.32
N ARG A 28 -31.03 10.96 -8.26
CA ARG A 28 -32.20 11.87 -8.33
C ARG A 28 -33.47 11.16 -8.78
N GLN A 29 -33.35 10.22 -9.71
CA GLN A 29 -34.50 9.45 -10.20
C GLN A 29 -34.99 8.45 -9.15
N GLU A 30 -34.07 7.76 -8.50
CA GLU A 30 -34.41 6.79 -7.47
C GLU A 30 -33.29 6.69 -6.43
N ARG A 31 -33.65 6.83 -5.14
CA ARG A 31 -32.72 6.65 -4.01
C ARG A 31 -32.86 5.24 -3.43
N ASN A 32 -32.17 4.29 -4.05
CA ASN A 32 -32.07 2.90 -3.60
C ASN A 32 -30.61 2.54 -3.29
N VAL A 33 -30.37 1.34 -2.75
CA VAL A 33 -29.01 0.92 -2.34
C VAL A 33 -28.01 0.97 -3.51
N GLN A 34 -28.42 0.63 -4.73
CA GLN A 34 -27.56 0.64 -5.90
C GLN A 34 -27.16 2.04 -6.33
N SER A 35 -28.12 2.95 -6.53
CA SER A 35 -27.81 4.31 -6.99
C SER A 35 -26.98 5.07 -5.95
N LEU A 36 -27.35 4.96 -4.67
CA LEU A 36 -26.62 5.60 -3.57
C LEU A 36 -25.20 5.07 -3.45
N HIS A 37 -25.02 3.75 -3.47
CA HIS A 37 -23.70 3.13 -3.37
C HIS A 37 -22.82 3.46 -4.57
N ASN A 38 -23.33 3.35 -5.80
CA ASN A 38 -22.53 3.62 -6.98
C ASN A 38 -22.07 5.08 -7.06
N LEU A 39 -22.91 6.04 -6.64
CA LEU A 39 -22.48 7.43 -6.50
C LEU A 39 -21.42 7.58 -5.39
N ALA A 40 -21.60 6.93 -4.24
CA ALA A 40 -20.61 6.97 -3.17
C ALA A 40 -19.25 6.38 -3.59
N TRP A 41 -19.26 5.32 -4.40
CA TRP A 41 -18.05 4.74 -5.00
C TRP A 41 -17.32 5.77 -5.87
N MET A 42 -18.03 6.43 -6.78
CA MET A 42 -17.46 7.47 -7.64
C MET A 42 -16.84 8.63 -6.81
N LEU A 43 -17.55 9.08 -5.78
CA LEU A 43 -17.07 10.16 -4.90
C LEU A 43 -15.83 9.75 -4.10
N CYS A 44 -15.74 8.49 -3.69
CA CYS A 44 -14.61 7.97 -2.92
C CYS A 44 -13.34 7.84 -3.76
N TYR A 45 -13.44 7.39 -5.02
CA TYR A 45 -12.28 7.02 -5.82
C TYR A 45 -11.83 8.08 -6.82
N GLU A 46 -12.74 8.94 -7.27
CA GLU A 46 -12.43 9.93 -8.31
C GLU A 46 -12.41 11.37 -7.78
N GLU A 47 -13.11 11.63 -6.67
CA GLU A 47 -13.24 12.99 -6.10
C GLU A 47 -12.63 13.13 -4.71
N ASP A 48 -12.19 12.03 -4.08
CA ASP A 48 -11.78 11.94 -2.67
C ASP A 48 -12.79 12.60 -1.68
N ASP A 49 -14.08 12.71 -2.06
CA ASP A 49 -15.14 13.28 -1.23
C ASP A 49 -15.70 12.21 -0.28
N PHE A 50 -14.86 11.82 0.68
CA PHE A 50 -15.19 10.82 1.69
C PHE A 50 -16.39 11.22 2.54
N LEU A 51 -16.60 12.53 2.78
CA LEU A 51 -17.69 13.01 3.62
C LEU A 51 -19.05 12.77 2.95
N GLN A 52 -19.18 13.15 1.67
CA GLN A 52 -20.41 12.90 0.93
C GLN A 52 -20.62 11.41 0.68
N ALA A 53 -19.56 10.65 0.38
CA ALA A 53 -19.64 9.21 0.22
C ALA A 53 -20.17 8.50 1.47
N ILE A 54 -19.69 8.87 2.67
CA ILE A 54 -20.18 8.32 3.95
C ILE A 54 -21.68 8.55 4.11
N VAL A 55 -22.18 9.78 3.88
CA VAL A 55 -23.61 10.10 4.02
C VAL A 55 -24.47 9.24 3.10
N LEU A 56 -24.04 9.03 1.85
CA LEU A 56 -24.75 8.19 0.89
C LEU A 56 -24.73 6.72 1.28
N LEU A 57 -23.61 6.22 1.82
CA LEU A 57 -23.47 4.83 2.24
C LEU A 57 -24.29 4.53 3.50
N GLU A 58 -24.33 5.44 4.46
CA GLU A 58 -25.20 5.33 5.64
C GLU A 58 -26.67 5.26 5.21
N GLU A 59 -27.09 6.07 4.24
CA GLU A 59 -28.44 5.96 3.67
C GLU A 59 -28.66 4.63 2.92
N ALA A 60 -27.68 4.20 2.12
CA ALA A 60 -27.75 2.94 1.37
C ALA A 60 -27.93 1.72 2.31
N ILE A 61 -27.22 1.71 3.44
CA ILE A 61 -27.34 0.70 4.50
C ILE A 61 -28.75 0.69 5.11
N VAL A 62 -29.36 1.86 5.32
CA VAL A 62 -30.75 1.94 5.83
C VAL A 62 -31.74 1.40 4.80
N LYS A 63 -31.50 1.62 3.51
CA LYS A 63 -32.37 1.15 2.41
C LYS A 63 -32.32 -0.38 2.26
N GLU A 64 -31.12 -0.96 2.29
CA GLU A 64 -30.93 -2.40 2.17
C GLU A 64 -29.84 -2.88 3.15
N PRO A 65 -30.23 -3.23 4.39
CA PRO A 65 -29.26 -3.56 5.43
C PRO A 65 -28.57 -4.92 5.24
N ASN A 66 -28.98 -5.73 4.25
CA ASN A 66 -28.44 -7.07 3.99
C ASN A 66 -27.54 -7.13 2.74
N SER A 67 -27.09 -5.98 2.22
CA SER A 67 -26.10 -5.93 1.14
C SER A 67 -24.73 -5.58 1.68
N HIS A 68 -23.69 -6.34 1.32
CA HIS A 68 -22.33 -6.15 1.86
C HIS A 68 -21.57 -4.97 1.24
N PHE A 69 -21.87 -4.58 -0.01
CA PHE A 69 -21.16 -3.52 -0.75
C PHE A 69 -21.09 -2.20 0.03
N PRO A 70 -22.20 -1.63 0.56
CA PRO A 70 -22.12 -0.40 1.35
C PRO A 70 -21.25 -0.51 2.59
N TYR A 71 -21.28 -1.65 3.29
CA TYR A 71 -20.45 -1.84 4.49
C TYR A 71 -18.97 -1.98 4.15
N HIS A 72 -18.62 -2.69 3.08
CA HIS A 72 -17.22 -2.85 2.67
C HIS A 72 -16.60 -1.52 2.27
N LEU A 73 -17.29 -0.75 1.42
CA LEU A 73 -16.81 0.59 1.02
C LEU A 73 -16.77 1.57 2.19
N LEU A 74 -17.80 1.59 3.05
CA LEU A 74 -17.81 2.47 4.22
C LEU A 74 -16.68 2.15 5.20
N GLY A 75 -16.41 0.86 5.40
CA GLY A 75 -15.29 0.38 6.20
C GLY A 75 -13.94 0.82 5.64
N GLU A 76 -13.78 0.70 4.32
CA GLU A 76 -12.58 1.18 3.61
C GLU A 76 -12.37 2.69 3.79
N ILE A 77 -13.41 3.49 3.58
CA ILE A 77 -13.35 4.94 3.77
C ILE A 77 -12.95 5.28 5.20
N TYR A 78 -13.50 4.59 6.20
CA TYR A 78 -13.13 4.82 7.59
C TYR A 78 -11.66 4.50 7.89
N ILE A 79 -11.05 3.53 7.20
CA ILE A 79 -9.61 3.26 7.30
C ILE A 79 -8.80 4.40 6.67
N ARG A 80 -9.19 4.87 5.48
CA ARG A 80 -8.52 5.96 4.76
C ARG A 80 -8.49 7.26 5.57
N ILE A 81 -9.55 7.54 6.34
CA ILE A 81 -9.63 8.72 7.21
C ILE A 81 -9.18 8.44 8.66
N GLU A 82 -8.43 7.36 8.89
CA GLU A 82 -7.82 6.98 10.17
C GLU A 82 -8.83 6.86 11.34
N LYS A 83 -10.00 6.28 11.07
CA LYS A 83 -11.06 6.00 12.06
C LYS A 83 -11.29 4.50 12.25
N PRO A 84 -10.31 3.77 12.79
CA PRO A 84 -10.41 2.32 12.95
C PRO A 84 -11.53 1.90 13.92
N ASP A 85 -11.87 2.75 14.89
CA ASP A 85 -12.98 2.55 15.82
C ASP A 85 -14.34 2.43 15.12
N LYS A 86 -14.50 3.13 13.98
CA LYS A 86 -15.68 3.03 13.11
C LYS A 86 -15.55 1.95 12.05
N ALA A 87 -14.36 1.77 11.48
CA ALA A 87 -14.12 0.79 10.42
C ALA A 87 -14.40 -0.66 10.88
N ILE A 88 -13.88 -1.05 12.05
CA ILE A 88 -13.96 -2.42 12.57
C ILE A 88 -15.41 -2.94 12.67
N PRO A 89 -16.35 -2.26 13.36
CA PRO A 89 -17.72 -2.76 13.47
C PRO A 89 -18.45 -2.79 12.11
N ILE A 90 -18.18 -1.83 11.23
CA ILE A 90 -18.79 -1.75 9.90
C ILE A 90 -18.34 -2.89 9.00
N LEU A 91 -17.03 -3.15 8.93
CA LEU A 91 -16.47 -4.26 8.15
C LEU A 91 -16.94 -5.61 8.68
N LYS A 92 -16.96 -5.80 10.01
CA LYS A 92 -17.52 -7.01 10.63
C LYS A 92 -18.97 -7.24 10.21
N ARG A 93 -19.79 -6.18 10.18
CA ARG A 93 -21.18 -6.28 9.73
C ARG A 93 -21.30 -6.68 8.26
N GLY A 94 -20.49 -6.10 7.37
CA GLY A 94 -20.45 -6.51 5.96
C GLY A 94 -20.06 -7.98 5.77
N MET A 95 -19.08 -8.45 6.56
CA MET A 95 -18.59 -9.82 6.51
C MET A 95 -19.58 -10.88 7.00
N GLU A 96 -20.57 -10.51 7.81
CA GLU A 96 -21.70 -11.39 8.17
C GLU A 96 -22.55 -11.76 6.95
N MET A 97 -22.51 -10.94 5.89
CA MET A 97 -23.23 -11.16 4.63
C MET A 97 -22.31 -11.84 3.60
N LEU A 98 -21.12 -11.28 3.37
CA LEU A 98 -20.10 -11.88 2.51
C LEU A 98 -18.70 -11.55 3.02
N SER A 99 -17.94 -12.58 3.38
CA SER A 99 -16.52 -12.42 3.67
C SER A 99 -15.70 -12.52 2.38
N THR A 100 -14.84 -11.54 2.10
CA THR A 100 -13.93 -11.51 0.93
C THR A 100 -12.48 -11.32 1.38
N LYS A 101 -11.52 -11.55 0.46
CA LYS A 101 -10.08 -11.35 0.74
C LYS A 101 -9.82 -9.89 1.17
N GLU A 102 -10.43 -8.95 0.47
CA GLU A 102 -10.33 -7.51 0.73
C GLU A 102 -10.94 -7.13 2.07
N ALA A 103 -12.09 -7.70 2.43
CA ALA A 103 -12.72 -7.43 3.73
C ALA A 103 -11.88 -7.96 4.89
N TYR A 104 -11.27 -9.14 4.74
CA TYR A 104 -10.30 -9.68 5.70
C TYR A 104 -9.06 -8.77 5.81
N ASN A 105 -8.47 -8.37 4.68
CA ASN A 105 -7.31 -7.49 4.66
C ASN A 105 -7.62 -6.14 5.33
N ASN A 106 -8.72 -5.50 4.96
CA ASN A 106 -9.12 -4.20 5.47
C ASN A 106 -9.45 -4.25 6.97
N LEU A 107 -10.03 -5.36 7.48
CA LEU A 107 -10.10 -5.55 8.93
C LEU A 107 -8.71 -5.63 9.56
N GLY A 108 -7.76 -6.33 8.93
CA GLY A 108 -6.37 -6.36 9.34
C GLY A 108 -5.78 -4.95 9.47
N VAL A 109 -5.95 -4.11 8.44
CA VAL A 109 -5.53 -2.71 8.44
C VAL A 109 -6.18 -1.92 9.57
N ALA A 110 -7.50 -2.03 9.74
CA ALA A 110 -8.23 -1.32 10.78
C ALA A 110 -7.75 -1.71 12.20
N PHE A 111 -7.51 -3.00 12.46
CA PHE A 111 -6.92 -3.45 13.72
C PHE A 111 -5.48 -2.97 13.89
N PHE A 112 -4.69 -2.93 12.81
CA PHE A 112 -3.32 -2.45 12.85
C PHE A 112 -3.25 -0.96 13.23
N GLN A 113 -4.11 -0.12 12.64
CA GLN A 113 -4.28 1.30 12.97
C GLN A 113 -4.78 1.51 14.41
N ALA A 114 -5.63 0.61 14.91
CA ALA A 114 -6.05 0.62 16.31
C ALA A 114 -4.96 0.16 17.30
N GLY A 115 -3.79 -0.27 16.81
CA GLY A 115 -2.70 -0.79 17.63
C GLY A 115 -2.87 -2.26 18.07
N ASP A 116 -3.93 -2.94 17.64
CA ASP A 116 -4.20 -4.34 17.98
C ASP A 116 -3.53 -5.29 16.97
N LYS A 117 -2.22 -5.48 17.14
CA LYS A 117 -1.39 -6.28 16.24
C LYS A 117 -1.79 -7.76 16.23
N ALA A 118 -2.36 -8.28 17.32
CA ALA A 118 -2.80 -9.67 17.42
C ALA A 118 -4.00 -9.94 16.52
N ASN A 119 -5.03 -9.08 16.58
CA ASN A 119 -6.16 -9.20 15.66
C ASN A 119 -5.74 -8.86 14.22
N ALA A 120 -4.92 -7.82 14.02
CA ALA A 120 -4.41 -7.48 12.69
C ALA A 120 -3.75 -8.68 12.01
N SER A 121 -2.80 -9.33 12.70
CA SER A 121 -2.13 -10.55 12.26
C SER A 121 -3.12 -11.65 11.86
N ALA A 122 -4.12 -11.92 12.70
CA ALA A 122 -5.09 -12.98 12.43
C ALA A 122 -5.99 -12.70 11.21
N PHE A 123 -6.28 -11.43 10.93
CA PHE A 123 -7.10 -11.02 9.79
C PHE A 123 -6.29 -10.96 8.49
N PHE A 124 -5.05 -10.46 8.52
CA PHE A 124 -4.14 -10.53 7.39
C PHE A 124 -3.87 -11.96 6.93
N LEU A 125 -3.68 -12.91 7.86
CA LEU A 125 -3.52 -14.33 7.52
C LEU A 125 -4.74 -14.95 6.83
N LYS A 126 -5.94 -14.43 7.07
CA LYS A 126 -7.15 -14.91 6.36
C LYS A 126 -7.26 -14.35 4.95
N ALA A 127 -6.60 -13.22 4.69
CA ALA A 127 -6.50 -12.63 3.37
C ALA A 127 -5.31 -13.18 2.57
N SER A 128 -4.25 -13.65 3.22
CA SER A 128 -2.98 -13.99 2.56
C SER A 128 -3.06 -15.15 1.56
N GLY A 129 -2.40 -14.97 0.42
CA GLY A 129 -1.95 -15.99 -0.51
C GLY A 129 -0.57 -16.56 -0.12
N SER A 130 0.20 -17.01 -1.11
CA SER A 130 1.52 -17.63 -0.93
C SER A 130 2.64 -16.63 -0.66
N SER A 131 2.72 -15.57 -1.47
CA SER A 131 3.69 -14.47 -1.33
C SER A 131 3.01 -13.16 -1.73
N ASP A 132 2.19 -12.60 -0.84
CA ASP A 132 1.45 -11.36 -1.11
C ASP A 132 1.58 -10.33 0.02
N TYR A 133 1.09 -9.11 -0.24
CA TYR A 133 1.09 -8.00 0.71
C TYR A 133 0.32 -8.31 2.01
N ALA A 134 -0.68 -9.18 1.95
CA ALA A 134 -1.42 -9.61 3.15
C ALA A 134 -0.56 -10.53 4.01
N LEU A 135 0.18 -11.48 3.43
CA LEU A 135 1.15 -12.30 4.17
C LEU A 135 2.28 -11.43 4.73
N TYR A 136 2.78 -10.47 3.96
CA TYR A 136 3.80 -9.51 4.40
C TYR A 136 3.33 -8.74 5.65
N SER A 137 2.10 -8.22 5.61
CA SER A 137 1.50 -7.51 6.75
C SER A 137 1.26 -8.41 7.96
N HIS A 138 0.89 -9.67 7.74
CA HIS A 138 0.80 -10.68 8.78
C HIS A 138 2.15 -10.92 9.47
N VAL A 139 3.22 -11.10 8.69
CA VAL A 139 4.58 -11.29 9.19
C VAL A 139 5.05 -10.08 9.99
N LYS A 140 4.84 -8.86 9.48
CA LYS A 140 5.17 -7.64 10.21
C LYS A 140 4.49 -7.60 11.58
N CYS A 141 3.22 -7.99 11.67
CA CYS A 141 2.53 -8.08 12.96
C CYS A 141 3.15 -9.14 13.88
N LEU A 142 3.57 -10.30 13.35
CA LEU A 142 4.24 -11.34 14.15
C LEU A 142 5.56 -10.82 14.75
N ILE A 143 6.32 -10.05 13.98
CA ILE A 143 7.57 -9.41 14.44
C ILE A 143 7.28 -8.44 15.60
N GLU A 144 6.28 -7.58 15.46
CA GLU A 144 5.88 -6.64 16.53
C GLU A 144 5.35 -7.35 17.79
N LEU A 145 4.81 -8.56 17.62
CA LEU A 145 4.39 -9.43 18.72
C LEU A 145 5.55 -10.28 19.30
N GLY A 146 6.78 -10.12 18.79
CA GLY A 146 7.97 -10.84 19.23
C GLY A 146 8.04 -12.31 18.78
N SER A 147 7.23 -12.71 17.80
CA SER A 147 7.15 -14.08 17.28
C SER A 147 8.12 -14.31 16.11
N ASN A 148 9.40 -13.97 16.31
CA ASN A 148 10.41 -13.94 15.24
C ASN A 148 10.63 -15.30 14.56
N ASP A 149 10.64 -16.41 15.30
CA ASP A 149 10.81 -17.75 14.71
C ASP A 149 9.69 -18.10 13.70
N ARG A 150 8.46 -17.66 13.99
CA ARG A 150 7.31 -17.86 13.09
C ARG A 150 7.36 -16.90 11.92
N ALA A 151 7.75 -15.65 12.17
CA ALA A 151 7.96 -14.67 11.12
C ALA A 151 8.99 -15.18 10.11
N GLU A 152 10.13 -15.68 10.58
CA GLU A 152 11.18 -16.22 9.71
C GLU A 152 10.72 -17.41 8.87
N LEU A 153 10.00 -18.36 9.47
CA LEU A 153 9.47 -19.51 8.75
C LEU A 153 8.54 -19.11 7.59
N LEU A 154 7.74 -18.06 7.79
CA LEU A 154 6.86 -17.53 6.74
C LEU A 154 7.61 -16.69 5.72
N LEU A 155 8.61 -15.91 6.13
CA LEU A 155 9.47 -15.18 5.20
C LEU A 155 10.20 -16.15 4.25
N ASP A 156 10.56 -17.34 4.72
CA ASP A 156 11.21 -18.39 3.91
C ASP A 156 10.27 -18.97 2.83
N THR A 157 8.95 -18.69 2.87
CA THR A 157 8.00 -19.14 1.85
C THR A 157 7.81 -18.16 0.70
N PHE A 158 8.31 -16.92 0.81
CA PHE A 158 8.16 -15.92 -0.24
C PHE A 158 8.99 -16.27 -1.47
N THR A 159 8.40 -16.07 -2.65
CA THR A 159 9.03 -16.35 -3.94
C THR A 159 8.78 -15.23 -4.94
N ILE A 160 9.76 -14.92 -5.79
CA ILE A 160 9.70 -13.80 -6.77
C ILE A 160 8.77 -14.09 -7.95
N GLU A 161 8.40 -15.35 -8.14
CA GLU A 161 7.55 -15.82 -9.23
C GLU A 161 6.05 -15.56 -8.98
N ASP A 162 5.68 -15.22 -7.75
CA ASP A 162 4.30 -14.92 -7.39
C ASP A 162 3.90 -13.51 -7.87
N GLU A 163 2.72 -13.40 -8.50
CA GLU A 163 2.25 -12.16 -9.14
C GLU A 163 2.09 -10.99 -8.16
N GLU A 164 1.72 -11.27 -6.90
CA GLU A 164 1.51 -10.27 -5.86
C GLU A 164 2.76 -10.10 -4.94
N PHE A 165 3.93 -10.56 -5.37
CA PHE A 165 5.16 -10.49 -4.58
C PHE A 165 5.46 -9.03 -4.16
N VAL A 166 5.76 -8.86 -2.86
CA VAL A 166 5.94 -7.54 -2.23
C VAL A 166 7.19 -6.80 -2.75
N GLY A 167 8.19 -7.53 -3.24
CA GLY A 167 9.48 -6.97 -3.65
C GLY A 167 10.62 -7.42 -2.76
N GLU A 168 11.83 -7.43 -3.32
CA GLU A 168 13.03 -7.96 -2.66
C GLU A 168 13.44 -7.11 -1.46
N VAL A 169 13.37 -5.78 -1.60
CA VAL A 169 13.79 -4.83 -0.54
C VAL A 169 12.85 -4.91 0.66
N ASP A 170 11.54 -4.92 0.44
CA ASP A 170 10.55 -5.09 1.49
C ASP A 170 10.75 -6.40 2.26
N LEU A 171 10.99 -7.50 1.53
CA LEU A 171 11.23 -8.79 2.16
C LEU A 171 12.55 -8.79 2.96
N ALA A 172 13.61 -8.17 2.42
CA ALA A 172 14.89 -7.98 3.11
C ALA A 172 14.71 -7.18 4.40
N ASP A 173 13.88 -6.13 4.38
CA ASP A 173 13.59 -5.30 5.53
C ASP A 173 12.97 -6.10 6.69
N LEU A 174 12.06 -7.04 6.41
CA LEU A 174 11.50 -7.90 7.46
C LEU A 174 12.52 -8.89 8.02
N TYR A 175 13.43 -9.43 7.19
CA TYR A 175 14.56 -10.23 7.70
C TYR A 175 15.51 -9.38 8.57
N ALA A 176 15.73 -8.12 8.21
CA ALA A 176 16.52 -7.18 9.00
C ALA A 176 15.85 -6.87 10.34
N GLU A 177 14.52 -6.80 10.41
CA GLU A 177 13.78 -6.60 11.67
C GLU A 177 13.97 -7.76 12.66
N ILE A 178 14.05 -9.00 12.18
CA ILE A 178 14.29 -10.18 13.03
C ILE A 178 15.78 -10.50 13.24
N ASN A 179 16.68 -9.65 12.76
CA ASN A 179 18.14 -9.79 12.83
C ASN A 179 18.70 -11.02 12.07
N SER A 180 17.99 -11.51 11.06
CA SER A 180 18.47 -12.56 10.15
C SER A 180 19.33 -11.94 9.04
N PHE A 181 20.45 -11.32 9.41
CA PHE A 181 21.25 -10.46 8.54
C PHE A 181 21.74 -11.13 7.25
N MET A 182 22.16 -12.39 7.30
CA MET A 182 22.59 -13.11 6.10
C MET A 182 21.44 -13.29 5.09
N LYS A 183 20.21 -13.53 5.57
CA LYS A 183 19.03 -13.65 4.71
C LYS A 183 18.58 -12.29 4.21
N ALA A 184 18.65 -11.26 5.04
CA ALA A 184 18.41 -9.88 4.61
C ALA A 184 19.37 -9.48 3.49
N ASN A 185 20.68 -9.69 3.66
CA ASN A 185 21.70 -9.41 2.64
C ASN A 185 21.43 -10.13 1.32
N HIS A 186 21.03 -11.41 1.38
CA HIS A 186 20.65 -12.17 0.18
C HIS A 186 19.50 -11.52 -0.60
N TRP A 187 18.49 -10.99 0.08
CA TRP A 187 17.36 -10.32 -0.57
C TRP A 187 17.71 -8.90 -1.03
N TYR A 188 18.48 -8.13 -0.27
CA TYR A 188 18.99 -6.84 -0.75
C TYR A 188 19.88 -6.99 -1.98
N ASP A 189 20.72 -8.03 -2.03
CA ASP A 189 21.55 -8.34 -3.21
C ASP A 189 20.69 -8.66 -4.44
N LYS A 190 19.57 -9.38 -4.27
CA LYS A 190 18.65 -9.66 -5.36
C LYS A 190 17.95 -8.40 -5.88
N GLY A 191 17.51 -7.53 -4.98
CA GLY A 191 16.86 -6.26 -5.35
C GLY A 191 17.85 -5.20 -5.86
N TRP A 192 19.15 -5.39 -5.70
CA TRP A 192 20.12 -4.31 -5.90
C TRP A 192 20.05 -3.69 -7.29
N GLU A 193 19.83 -4.45 -8.36
CA GLU A 193 19.77 -3.88 -9.72
C GLU A 193 18.36 -3.37 -10.11
N GLU A 194 17.32 -3.76 -9.37
CA GLU A 194 15.92 -3.47 -9.72
C GLU A 194 15.42 -2.14 -9.13
N TYR A 195 15.96 -1.73 -7.98
CA TYR A 195 15.48 -0.56 -7.24
C TYR A 195 16.44 0.64 -7.34
N PHE A 196 15.88 1.84 -7.36
CA PHE A 196 16.66 3.06 -7.17
C PHE A 196 17.24 3.08 -5.75
N LYS A 197 18.48 3.53 -5.62
CA LYS A 197 19.26 3.45 -4.38
C LYS A 197 18.92 4.68 -3.57
N GLU A 198 17.81 4.59 -2.85
CA GLU A 198 17.38 5.58 -1.89
C GLU A 198 18.15 5.37 -0.57
N PRO A 199 18.59 6.46 0.10
CA PRO A 199 19.36 6.33 1.33
C PRO A 199 18.67 5.51 2.44
N HIS A 200 17.33 5.56 2.53
CA HIS A 200 16.58 4.89 3.59
C HIS A 200 16.80 3.36 3.58
N TRP A 201 16.56 2.66 2.46
CA TRP A 201 16.72 1.21 2.41
C TRP A 201 18.18 0.79 2.26
N VAL A 202 19.00 1.60 1.58
CA VAL A 202 20.45 1.36 1.49
C VAL A 202 21.06 1.38 2.89
N SER A 203 20.65 2.30 3.77
CA SER A 203 21.16 2.34 5.15
C SER A 203 20.86 1.04 5.91
N ARG A 204 19.68 0.45 5.71
CA ARG A 204 19.29 -0.82 6.32
C ARG A 204 20.07 -2.00 5.73
N TYR A 205 20.38 -1.97 4.44
CA TYR A 205 21.27 -2.94 3.82
C TYR A 205 22.71 -2.83 4.36
N ILE A 206 23.26 -1.62 4.42
CA ILE A 206 24.59 -1.35 4.99
C ILE A 206 24.65 -1.82 6.45
N TYR A 207 23.61 -1.54 7.23
CA TYR A 207 23.49 -2.07 8.59
C TYR A 207 23.60 -3.60 8.61
N CYS A 208 22.82 -4.31 7.79
CA CYS A 208 22.85 -5.77 7.74
C CYS A 208 24.21 -6.35 7.32
N LEU A 209 24.88 -5.73 6.34
CA LEU A 209 26.25 -6.12 5.94
C LEU A 209 27.23 -5.98 7.09
N VAL A 210 27.22 -4.84 7.80
CA VAL A 210 28.12 -4.61 8.93
C VAL A 210 27.85 -5.61 10.06
N GLN A 211 26.59 -5.85 10.42
CA GLN A 211 26.22 -6.82 11.46
C GLN A 211 26.53 -8.27 11.06
N ALA A 212 26.54 -8.59 9.76
CA ALA A 212 26.97 -9.88 9.22
C ALA A 212 28.51 -10.04 9.15
N GLY A 213 29.28 -8.99 9.45
CA GLY A 213 30.75 -8.99 9.33
C GLY A 213 31.27 -8.72 7.92
N GLU A 214 30.42 -8.30 6.98
CA GLU A 214 30.74 -7.96 5.60
C GLU A 214 31.07 -6.46 5.41
N ILE A 215 31.79 -5.86 6.37
CA ILE A 215 32.06 -4.41 6.40
C ILE A 215 32.78 -3.89 5.15
N GLU A 216 33.68 -4.68 4.55
CA GLU A 216 34.38 -4.28 3.33
C GLU A 216 33.43 -4.17 2.14
N LYS A 217 32.44 -5.07 2.04
CA LYS A 217 31.39 -4.98 1.01
C LYS A 217 30.55 -3.73 1.23
N ALA A 218 30.16 -3.45 2.47
CA ALA A 218 29.42 -2.24 2.83
C ALA A 218 30.18 -0.96 2.44
N ARG A 219 31.48 -0.87 2.75
CA ARG A 219 32.33 0.27 2.38
C ARG A 219 32.39 0.46 0.88
N ASN A 220 32.65 -0.61 0.13
CA ASN A 220 32.72 -0.53 -1.33
C ASN A 220 31.40 -0.04 -1.95
N ILE A 221 30.25 -0.47 -1.43
CA ILE A 221 28.93 -0.01 -1.88
C ILE A 221 28.78 1.49 -1.64
N VAL A 222 29.01 1.94 -0.39
CA VAL A 222 28.88 3.36 -0.02
C VAL A 222 29.84 4.24 -0.82
N GLU A 223 31.10 3.83 -0.99
CA GLU A 223 32.10 4.55 -1.79
C GLU A 223 31.67 4.66 -3.26
N SER A 224 31.12 3.58 -3.83
CA SER A 224 30.61 3.59 -5.20
C SER A 224 29.44 4.56 -5.37
N LEU A 225 28.46 4.54 -4.46
CA LEU A 225 27.30 5.42 -4.50
C LEU A 225 27.68 6.89 -4.36
N ILE A 226 28.57 7.21 -3.40
CA ILE A 226 29.06 8.58 -3.22
C ILE A 226 29.78 9.05 -4.49
N LYS A 227 30.63 8.20 -5.08
CA LYS A 227 31.36 8.54 -6.29
C LYS A 227 30.44 8.79 -7.49
N GLU A 228 29.40 7.98 -7.65
CA GLU A 228 28.38 8.15 -8.69
C GLU A 228 27.67 9.49 -8.55
N LYS A 229 27.19 9.81 -7.34
CA LYS A 229 26.50 11.09 -7.05
C LYS A 229 27.42 12.30 -7.17
N GLN A 230 28.70 12.16 -6.81
CA GLN A 230 29.71 13.20 -7.04
C GLN A 230 29.95 13.43 -8.53
N LEU A 231 30.01 12.37 -9.33
CA LEU A 231 30.17 12.48 -10.77
C LEU A 231 28.97 13.20 -11.40
N GLU A 232 27.73 12.85 -11.00
CA GLU A 232 26.50 13.54 -11.41
C GLU A 232 26.56 15.05 -11.11
N LEU A 233 27.08 15.44 -9.94
CA LEU A 233 27.28 16.85 -9.57
C LEU A 233 28.39 17.55 -10.39
N GLU A 234 29.46 16.83 -10.76
CA GLU A 234 30.59 17.38 -11.51
C GLU A 234 30.30 17.55 -13.00
N GLU A 235 29.66 16.57 -13.62
CA GLU A 235 29.22 16.61 -15.02
C GLU A 235 28.12 17.67 -15.21
N GLY A 236 27.34 17.90 -14.14
CA GLY A 236 26.30 18.91 -14.08
C GLY A 236 25.14 18.61 -15.03
N PHE A 237 24.19 19.53 -15.10
CA PHE A 237 23.02 19.44 -16.00
C PHE A 237 23.32 19.91 -17.43
N GLY A 238 24.52 19.63 -17.92
CA GLY A 238 24.96 20.01 -19.27
C GLY A 238 24.54 19.03 -20.37
N ASP A 239 23.76 18.02 -20.01
CA ASP A 239 23.23 16.99 -20.91
C ASP A 239 21.89 17.43 -21.53
N GLU A 240 21.59 16.98 -22.76
CA GLU A 240 20.35 17.32 -23.49
C GLU A 240 19.09 16.94 -22.68
N CYS A 241 19.22 15.98 -21.76
CA CYS A 241 18.15 15.51 -20.88
C CYS A 241 17.67 16.60 -19.87
N PHE A 242 18.50 17.60 -19.58
CA PHE A 242 18.20 18.68 -18.63
C PHE A 242 17.94 20.03 -19.30
N ASP A 243 17.83 20.06 -20.63
CA ASP A 243 17.51 21.28 -21.38
C ASP A 243 16.09 21.79 -21.08
N ASP A 244 15.17 20.88 -20.73
CA ASP A 244 13.78 21.20 -20.38
C ASP A 244 13.61 21.63 -18.91
N TRP A 245 14.65 21.52 -18.09
CA TRP A 245 14.59 21.85 -16.66
C TRP A 245 14.81 23.33 -16.42
N THR A 246 13.97 23.90 -15.56
CA THR A 246 14.16 25.23 -14.98
C THR A 246 15.39 25.27 -14.07
N GLU A 247 15.93 26.47 -13.83
CA GLU A 247 17.03 26.63 -12.88
C GLU A 247 16.64 26.22 -11.45
N GLU A 248 15.37 26.37 -11.07
CA GLU A 248 14.87 25.95 -9.75
C GLU A 248 14.88 24.42 -9.61
N GLU A 249 14.41 23.68 -10.61
CA GLU A 249 14.45 22.21 -10.63
C GLU A 249 15.89 21.69 -10.57
N LYS A 250 16.81 22.33 -11.28
CA LYS A 250 18.25 22.02 -11.22
C LYS A 250 18.83 22.26 -9.82
N GLU A 251 18.46 23.38 -9.18
CA GLU A 251 18.91 23.67 -7.82
C GLU A 251 18.37 22.67 -6.79
N GLU A 252 17.11 22.23 -6.94
CA GLU A 252 16.49 21.22 -6.09
C GLU A 252 17.20 19.86 -6.21
N GLU A 253 17.48 19.40 -7.43
CA GLU A 253 18.19 18.15 -7.68
C GLU A 253 19.63 18.19 -7.14
N ILE A 254 20.37 19.29 -7.35
CA ILE A 254 21.70 19.46 -6.74
C ILE A 254 21.63 19.35 -5.21
N LYS A 255 20.58 19.90 -4.60
CA LYS A 255 20.38 19.86 -3.15
C LYS A 255 20.06 18.44 -2.69
N GLU A 256 19.26 17.69 -3.44
CA GLU A 256 18.95 16.29 -3.17
C GLU A 256 20.19 15.41 -3.27
N LEU A 257 20.95 15.49 -4.37
CA LEU A 257 22.21 14.78 -4.55
C LEU A 257 23.20 15.03 -3.40
N LYS A 258 23.35 16.28 -2.98
CA LYS A 258 24.19 16.64 -1.81
C LYS A 258 23.67 16.04 -0.51
N THR A 259 22.36 15.98 -0.34
CA THR A 259 21.73 15.37 0.84
C THR A 259 22.02 13.87 0.88
N HIS A 260 21.81 13.18 -0.24
CA HIS A 260 22.10 11.75 -0.37
C HIS A 260 23.57 11.42 -0.10
N ILE A 261 24.52 12.21 -0.63
CA ILE A 261 25.95 12.03 -0.33
C ILE A 261 26.21 12.11 1.19
N ILE A 262 25.66 13.12 1.86
CA ILE A 262 25.83 13.29 3.31
C ILE A 262 25.23 12.12 4.10
N GLU A 263 24.12 11.56 3.62
CA GLU A 263 23.49 10.39 4.24
C GLU A 263 24.33 9.14 4.04
N TYR A 264 24.82 8.88 2.83
CA TYR A 264 25.73 7.77 2.52
C TYR A 264 27.01 7.80 3.36
N GLU A 265 27.65 8.97 3.50
CA GLU A 265 28.88 9.14 4.27
C GLU A 265 28.73 8.68 5.73
N LYS A 266 27.53 8.79 6.30
CA LYS A 266 27.26 8.46 7.71
C LYS A 266 26.85 7.00 7.93
N MET A 267 26.46 6.26 6.88
CA MET A 267 25.85 4.93 7.04
C MET A 267 26.77 3.91 7.69
N ILE A 268 28.06 3.92 7.33
CA ILE A 268 29.03 2.96 7.89
C ILE A 268 29.21 3.19 9.39
N ASP A 269 29.40 4.44 9.81
CA ASP A 269 29.59 4.78 11.21
C ASP A 269 28.32 4.46 12.03
N ALA A 270 27.14 4.84 11.51
CA ALA A 270 25.85 4.49 12.12
C ALA A 270 25.67 2.98 12.27
N ALA A 271 26.01 2.20 11.23
CA ALA A 271 25.92 0.75 11.26
C ALA A 271 26.90 0.12 12.28
N ILE A 272 28.12 0.65 12.40
CA ILE A 272 29.10 0.21 13.41
C ILE A 272 28.60 0.52 14.84
N GLU A 273 27.96 1.67 15.03
CA GLU A 273 27.31 2.05 16.29
C GLU A 273 26.06 1.21 16.60
N GLY A 274 25.62 0.36 15.68
CA GLY A 274 24.46 -0.50 15.86
C GLY A 274 23.13 0.24 15.65
N ILE A 275 23.14 1.39 14.98
CA ILE A 275 21.95 2.17 14.65
C ILE A 275 21.31 1.57 13.40
N LYS A 276 20.14 0.95 13.58
CA LYS A 276 19.28 0.48 12.48
C LYS A 276 18.19 1.51 12.23
N GLU A 277 18.13 2.04 11.01
CA GLU A 277 17.06 2.95 10.61
C GLU A 277 15.70 2.25 10.78
N PRO A 278 14.68 2.91 11.36
CA PRO A 278 13.36 2.29 11.53
C PRO A 278 12.73 1.88 10.19
N LEU A 279 12.05 0.73 10.18
CA LEU A 279 11.23 0.35 9.04
C LEU A 279 9.94 1.18 9.04
N HIS A 280 9.74 2.00 8.01
CA HIS A 280 8.45 2.62 7.74
C HIS A 280 7.51 1.57 7.17
N PHE A 281 6.41 1.28 7.87
CA PHE A 281 5.45 0.27 7.46
C PHE A 281 4.03 0.78 7.63
N GLU A 282 3.28 0.74 6.54
CA GLU A 282 1.84 0.97 6.51
C GLU A 282 1.19 -0.16 5.70
N PRO A 283 0.25 -0.93 6.29
CA PRO A 283 -0.39 -2.01 5.56
C PRO A 283 -1.35 -1.46 4.52
N GLN A 284 -1.31 -2.05 3.32
CA GLN A 284 -2.11 -1.58 2.19
C GLN A 284 -3.59 -1.91 2.35
N ILE A 285 -4.44 -0.94 2.03
CA ILE A 285 -5.88 -1.14 1.86
C ILE A 285 -6.11 -1.91 0.56
N GLN A 286 -6.90 -2.97 0.62
CA GLN A 286 -7.31 -3.69 -0.58
C GLN A 286 -8.69 -3.21 -1.04
N THR A 287 -8.78 -2.94 -2.33
CA THR A 287 -10.00 -2.52 -2.99
C THR A 287 -10.46 -3.58 -3.99
N ALA A 288 -11.77 -3.66 -4.19
CA ALA A 288 -12.39 -4.44 -5.26
C ALA A 288 -13.50 -3.61 -5.90
N CYS A 289 -13.90 -3.94 -7.12
CA CYS A 289 -15.02 -3.26 -7.77
C CYS A 289 -16.33 -3.55 -7.01
N TYR A 290 -16.83 -2.59 -6.22
CA TYR A 290 -18.14 -2.67 -5.54
C TYR A 290 -19.28 -2.01 -6.32
N LEU A 291 -19.09 -1.67 -7.60
CA LEU A 291 -20.17 -1.11 -8.41
C LEU A 291 -21.26 -2.14 -8.67
N PHE A 292 -22.47 -1.88 -8.18
CA PHE A 292 -23.67 -2.65 -8.50
C PHE A 292 -23.94 -2.61 -10.01
N GLY A 293 -24.15 -3.77 -10.61
CA GLY A 293 -24.37 -3.91 -12.06
C GLY A 293 -23.09 -3.92 -12.91
N CYS A 294 -21.89 -3.90 -12.32
CA CYS A 294 -20.65 -4.06 -13.07
C CYS A 294 -20.54 -5.48 -13.68
N LYS A 295 -20.67 -5.56 -15.00
CA LYS A 295 -20.67 -6.84 -15.72
C LYS A 295 -19.29 -7.51 -15.77
N ARG A 296 -18.22 -6.71 -15.83
CA ARG A 296 -16.84 -7.22 -15.87
C ARG A 296 -16.51 -8.07 -14.63
N HIS A 297 -17.05 -7.69 -13.48
CA HIS A 297 -16.84 -8.39 -12.20
C HIS A 297 -18.06 -9.23 -11.78
N GLY A 298 -19.10 -9.32 -12.62
CA GLY A 298 -20.30 -10.12 -12.33
C GLY A 298 -21.15 -9.60 -11.17
N ASN A 299 -21.02 -8.31 -10.83
CA ASN A 299 -21.75 -7.72 -9.71
C ASN A 299 -23.25 -7.62 -10.03
N PRO A 300 -24.14 -8.01 -9.08
CA PRO A 300 -25.57 -8.00 -9.33
C PRO A 300 -26.11 -6.58 -9.47
N GLU A 301 -27.14 -6.43 -10.29
CA GLU A 301 -28.07 -5.30 -10.15
C GLU A 301 -29.03 -5.59 -9.00
N VAL A 302 -29.41 -4.55 -8.26
CA VAL A 302 -30.46 -4.68 -7.25
C VAL A 302 -31.78 -4.86 -8.01
N LYS A 303 -32.45 -5.99 -7.78
CA LYS A 303 -33.77 -6.22 -8.37
C LYS A 303 -34.77 -5.28 -7.69
N GLU A 304 -35.47 -4.49 -8.48
CA GLU A 304 -36.65 -3.75 -8.02
C GLU A 304 -37.64 -4.76 -7.40
N VAL A 305 -38.08 -4.50 -6.17
CA VAL A 305 -39.12 -5.28 -5.47
C VAL A 305 -40.49 -4.71 -5.81
#